data_AF-A0A368EDQ0-F1
#
_entry.id   AF-A0A368EDQ0-F1
#
_cell.length_a   1.000
_cell.length_b   1.000
_cell.length_c   1.000
_cell.angle_alpha   90.00
_cell.angle_beta   90.00
_cell.angle_gamma   90.00
#
_symmetry.space_group_name_H-M   'P 1'
#
loop_
_entity.id
_entity.type
_entity.pdbx_description
1 polymer ?
#
loop_
_entity_poly.entity_id
_entity_poly.type
_entity_poly.pdbx_seq_one_letter_code
_entity_poly.pdbx_strand_id
1 'polypeptide(L)'
;MISNLKKFNINKPNFNPALLRLLFMVAFGIVAYILIWPLLALSVIQFGFQLIEGIPNARLVSLSNQIILYILQIFDYISYQTDQKPYPFSSLPVKTEKKSKTKSKK
;
A
#
# COMPACT_ATOMS: atom_id res chain seq x y z
N MET A 1 -61.07 -12.29 -3.80
CA MET A 1 -60.24 -12.62 -2.62
C MET A 1 -58.95 -13.28 -3.08
N ILE A 2 -57.95 -12.54 -3.60
CA ILE A 2 -56.58 -13.09 -3.76
C ILE A 2 -55.56 -11.95 -3.60
N SER A 3 -54.64 -12.18 -2.65
CA SER A 3 -53.27 -11.68 -2.50
C SER A 3 -52.99 -10.17 -2.39
N ASN A 4 -53.10 -9.69 -1.14
CA ASN A 4 -52.10 -8.78 -0.57
C ASN A 4 -50.71 -9.46 -0.63
N LEU A 5 -50.00 -9.31 -1.75
CA LEU A 5 -48.58 -9.60 -1.82
C LEU A 5 -47.88 -8.56 -0.93
N LYS A 6 -47.57 -9.00 0.29
CA LYS A 6 -46.63 -8.38 1.21
C LYS A 6 -45.41 -7.96 0.37
N LYS A 7 -45.30 -6.68 0.05
CA LYS A 7 -44.08 -6.10 -0.53
C LYS A 7 -42.97 -6.49 0.44
N PHE A 8 -42.20 -7.51 0.08
CA PHE A 8 -40.97 -7.84 0.77
C PHE A 8 -40.13 -6.57 0.67
N ASN A 9 -40.08 -5.84 1.78
CA ASN A 9 -39.16 -4.75 1.99
C ASN A 9 -37.78 -5.42 2.01
N ILE A 10 -37.18 -5.57 0.84
CA ILE A 10 -35.82 -6.06 0.69
C ILE A 10 -34.96 -5.01 1.37
N ASN A 11 -34.65 -5.31 2.63
CA ASN A 11 -33.79 -4.51 3.47
C ASN A 11 -32.49 -4.32 2.69
N LYS A 12 -32.27 -3.12 2.15
CA LYS A 12 -31.05 -2.84 1.40
C LYS A 12 -29.90 -3.11 2.36
N PRO A 13 -28.98 -4.04 2.06
CA PRO A 13 -27.81 -4.22 2.90
C PRO A 13 -27.16 -2.85 3.07
N ASN A 14 -27.12 -2.39 4.30
CA ASN A 14 -26.46 -1.17 4.74
C ASN A 14 -24.96 -1.40 4.63
N PHE A 15 -24.45 -1.44 3.39
CA PHE A 15 -23.01 -1.50 3.10
C PHE A 15 -22.36 -0.25 3.66
N ASN A 16 -21.89 -0.37 4.91
CA ASN A 16 -21.26 0.73 5.60
C ASN A 16 -19.87 0.92 4.97
N PRO A 17 -19.58 2.06 4.31
CA PRO A 17 -18.30 2.26 3.63
C PRO A 17 -17.09 2.09 4.57
N ALA A 18 -17.30 2.26 5.88
CA ALA A 18 -16.31 1.98 6.91
C ALA A 18 -15.90 0.48 6.97
N LEU A 19 -16.83 -0.46 6.78
CA LEU A 19 -16.53 -1.90 6.77
C LEU A 19 -15.71 -2.29 5.54
N LEU A 20 -15.96 -1.65 4.40
CA LEU A 20 -15.15 -1.86 3.20
C LEU A 20 -13.72 -1.35 3.39
N ARG A 21 -13.54 -0.18 4.03
CA ARG A 21 -12.21 0.33 4.41
C ARG A 21 -11.51 -0.64 5.36
N LEU A 22 -12.21 -1.19 6.34
CA LEU A 22 -11.65 -2.18 7.28
C LEU A 22 -11.13 -3.43 6.54
N LEU A 23 -11.87 -3.95 5.56
CA LEU A 23 -11.42 -5.07 4.73
C LEU A 23 -10.11 -4.75 4.00
N PHE A 24 -10.01 -3.55 3.40
CA PHE A 24 -8.77 -3.09 2.77
C PHE A 24 -7.63 -2.94 3.76
N MET A 25 -7.89 -2.41 4.97
CA MET A 25 -6.87 -2.28 6.01
C MET A 25 -6.26 -3.63 6.39
N VAL A 26 -7.09 -4.66 6.58
CA VAL A 26 -6.62 -6.01 6.89
C VAL A 26 -5.84 -6.59 5.71
N ALA A 27 -6.38 -6.49 4.49
CA ALA A 27 -5.71 -7.00 3.30
C ALA A 27 -4.33 -6.35 3.08
N PHE A 28 -4.24 -5.02 3.15
CA PHE A 28 -2.97 -4.31 3.03
C PHE A 28 -2.03 -4.52 4.21
N GLY A 29 -2.56 -4.69 5.43
CA GLY A 29 -1.76 -5.06 6.59
C GLY A 29 -1.05 -6.41 6.40
N ILE A 30 -1.73 -7.40 5.80
CA ILE A 30 -1.12 -8.68 5.43
C ILE A 30 -0.02 -8.48 4.38
N VAL A 31 -0.27 -7.65 3.36
CA VAL A 31 0.75 -7.32 2.34
C VAL A 31 1.98 -6.67 2.97
N ALA A 32 1.80 -5.68 3.86
CA ALA A 32 2.89 -5.04 4.58
C ALA A 32 3.68 -6.05 5.43
N TYR A 33 2.99 -6.96 6.13
CA TYR A 33 3.63 -8.01 6.91
C TYR A 33 4.51 -8.93 6.04
N ILE A 34 4.04 -9.34 4.87
CA ILE A 34 4.81 -10.16 3.93
C ILE A 34 6.04 -9.40 3.42
N LEU A 35 5.93 -8.10 3.16
CA LEU A 35 7.02 -7.26 2.65
C LEU A 35 8.16 -7.01 3.63
N ILE A 36 7.96 -7.24 4.93
CA ILE A 36 9.03 -7.14 5.93
C ILE A 36 10.11 -8.20 5.68
N TRP A 37 9.73 -9.42 5.26
CA TRP A 37 10.66 -10.52 5.00
C TRP A 37 11.67 -10.25 3.87
N PRO A 38 11.27 -9.84 2.65
CA PRO A 38 12.21 -9.49 1.61
C PRO A 38 13.05 -8.26 1.98
N LEU A 39 12.50 -7.31 2.75
CA LEU A 39 13.28 -6.16 3.23
C LEU A 39 14.40 -6.59 4.20
N LEU A 40 14.11 -7.54 5.09
CA LEU A 40 15.10 -8.13 5.98
C LEU A 40 16.17 -8.89 5.19
N ALA A 41 15.76 -9.73 4.22
CA ALA A 41 16.68 -10.45 3.35
C ALA A 41 17.61 -9.49 2.57
N LEU A 42 17.06 -8.41 2.00
CA LEU A 42 17.84 -7.36 1.33
C LEU A 42 18.86 -6.72 2.28
N SER A 43 18.49 -6.48 3.53
CA SER A 43 19.39 -5.89 4.54
C SER A 43 20.56 -6.83 4.87
N VAL A 44 20.29 -8.13 5.02
CA VAL A 44 21.35 -9.15 5.24
C VAL A 44 22.29 -9.25 4.02
N ILE A 45 21.72 -9.25 2.81
CA ILE A 45 22.52 -9.27 1.57
C ILE A 45 23.40 -8.03 1.48
N GLN A 46 22.86 -6.84 1.73
CA GLN A 46 23.64 -5.59 1.72
C GLN A 46 24.75 -5.60 2.76
N PHE A 47 24.51 -6.14 3.95
CA PHE A 47 25.55 -6.32 4.95
C PHE A 47 26.67 -7.23 4.44
N GLY A 48 26.34 -8.33 3.74
CA GLY A 48 27.32 -9.18 3.06
C GLY A 48 28.15 -8.43 2.02
N PHE A 49 27.53 -7.60 1.17
CA PHE A 49 28.24 -6.74 0.22
C PHE A 49 29.15 -5.73 0.93
N GLN A 50 28.70 -5.14 2.04
CA GLN A 50 29.51 -4.22 2.83
C GLN A 50 30.78 -4.89 3.39
N LEU A 51 30.71 -6.18 3.74
CA LEU A 51 31.87 -6.95 4.22
C LEU A 51 32.86 -7.29 3.09
N ILE A 52 32.37 -7.56 1.87
CA ILE A 52 33.21 -8.02 0.75
C ILE A 52 33.75 -6.83 -0.06
N GLU A 53 32.87 -5.90 -0.45
CA GLU A 53 33.17 -4.77 -1.34
C GLU A 53 33.44 -3.46 -0.57
N GLY A 54 33.14 -3.40 0.73
CA GLY A 54 33.28 -2.19 1.54
C GLY A 54 32.22 -1.11 1.30
N ILE A 55 31.33 -1.32 0.33
CA ILE A 55 30.24 -0.41 -0.03
C ILE A 55 28.92 -1.16 -0.26
N PRO A 56 27.76 -0.57 0.08
CA PRO A 56 26.48 -1.18 -0.22
C PRO A 56 26.20 -1.07 -1.72
N ASN A 57 25.62 -2.11 -2.30
CA ASN A 57 25.24 -2.09 -3.71
C ASN A 57 24.06 -1.13 -3.95
N ALA A 58 24.29 -0.07 -4.74
CA ALA A 58 23.30 0.98 -5.00
C ALA A 58 21.96 0.47 -5.59
N ARG A 59 21.98 -0.61 -6.37
CA ARG A 59 20.76 -1.20 -6.94
C ARG A 59 19.90 -1.86 -5.86
N LEU A 60 20.52 -2.63 -4.97
CA LEU A 60 19.84 -3.27 -3.84
C LEU A 60 19.27 -2.22 -2.87
N VAL A 61 19.99 -1.12 -2.64
CA VAL A 61 19.52 0.03 -1.84
C VAL A 61 18.30 0.71 -2.48
N SER A 62 18.30 0.89 -3.80
CA SER A 62 17.15 1.45 -4.51
C SER A 62 15.91 0.57 -4.41
N LEU A 63 16.09 -0.76 -4.52
CA LEU A 63 14.99 -1.73 -4.36
C LEU A 63 14.44 -1.74 -2.93
N SER A 64 15.31 -1.77 -1.90
CA SER A 64 14.85 -1.71 -0.51
C SER A 64 14.10 -0.41 -0.23
N ASN A 65 14.53 0.72 -0.80
CA ASN A 65 13.82 1.99 -0.68
C ASN A 65 12.43 1.96 -1.30
N GLN A 66 12.24 1.33 -2.48
CA GLN A 66 10.91 1.18 -3.08
C GLN A 66 9.97 0.34 -2.19
N ILE A 67 10.48 -0.73 -1.59
CA ILE A 67 9.72 -1.56 -0.66
C ILE A 67 9.32 -0.75 0.59
N ILE A 68 10.27 -0.02 1.19
CA ILE A 68 10.01 0.84 2.35
C ILE A 68 8.93 1.88 2.04
N LEU A 69 9.05 2.56 0.90
CA LEU A 69 8.07 3.56 0.48
C LEU A 69 6.67 2.97 0.29
N TYR A 70 6.58 1.74 -0.23
CA TYR A 70 5.31 1.05 -0.38
C TYR A 70 4.72 0.64 0.98
N ILE A 71 5.53 0.16 1.92
CA ILE A 71 5.09 -0.11 3.31
C ILE A 71 4.57 1.17 3.97
N LEU A 72 5.26 2.30 3.80
CA LEU A 72 4.81 3.60 4.32
C LEU A 72 3.46 4.01 3.71
N GLN A 73 3.30 3.88 2.38
CA GLN A 73 2.02 4.16 1.72
C GLN A 73 0.87 3.32 2.30
N ILE A 74 1.13 2.05 2.63
CA ILE A 74 0.16 1.19 3.31
C ILE A 74 -0.14 1.71 4.73
N PHE A 75 0.89 2.03 5.50
CA PHE A 75 0.75 2.52 6.87
C PHE A 75 0.00 3.84 6.96
N ASP A 76 0.22 4.75 6.01
CA ASP A 76 -0.53 6.00 5.92
C ASP A 76 -2.03 5.73 5.73
N TYR A 77 -2.39 4.76 4.89
CA TYR A 77 -3.78 4.40 4.62
C TYR A 77 -4.48 3.75 5.83
N ILE A 78 -3.83 2.77 6.46
CA ILE A 78 -4.40 2.05 7.62
C ILE A 78 -4.43 2.92 8.88
N SER A 79 -3.52 3.89 9.00
CA SER A 79 -3.45 4.80 10.15
C SER A 79 -4.26 6.08 9.94
N TYR A 80 -5.12 6.13 8.92
CA TYR A 80 -5.96 7.29 8.61
C TYR A 80 -5.19 8.59 8.29
N GLN A 81 -3.90 8.50 7.96
CA GLN A 81 -3.13 9.66 7.51
C GLN A 81 -3.47 10.05 6.07
N THR A 82 -3.99 9.10 5.29
CA THR A 82 -4.52 9.35 3.94
C THR A 82 -5.78 8.53 3.68
N ASP A 83 -6.67 9.08 2.86
CA ASP A 83 -7.82 8.34 2.30
C ASP A 83 -7.50 7.74 0.92
N GLN A 84 -6.30 8.03 0.36
CA GLN A 84 -5.84 7.42 -0.87
C GLN A 84 -5.42 5.96 -0.61
N LYS A 85 -6.02 5.03 -1.36
CA LYS A 85 -5.69 3.61 -1.28
C LYS A 85 -4.27 3.36 -1.82
N PRO A 86 -3.50 2.42 -1.28
CA PRO A 86 -2.18 2.05 -1.81
C PRO A 86 -2.23 1.48 -3.24
N TYR A 87 -1.08 1.36 -3.89
CA TYR A 87 -0.93 0.58 -5.14
C TYR A 87 -1.53 -0.84 -4.94
N PRO A 88 -2.22 -1.43 -5.94
CA PRO A 88 -2.38 -1.01 -7.34
C PRO A 88 -3.51 0.00 -7.59
N PHE A 89 -4.19 0.50 -6.55
CA PHE A 89 -5.30 1.44 -6.73
C PHE A 89 -4.85 2.90 -6.86
N SER A 90 -3.58 3.18 -6.55
CA SER A 90 -2.91 4.46 -6.76
C SER A 90 -1.53 4.26 -7.38
N SER A 91 -0.82 5.35 -7.64
CA SER A 91 0.56 5.31 -8.14
C SER A 91 1.50 4.63 -7.15
N LEU A 92 2.39 3.79 -7.66
CA LEU A 92 3.49 3.22 -6.88
C LEU A 92 4.36 4.37 -6.34
N PRO A 93 4.75 4.35 -5.05
CA PRO A 93 5.54 5.42 -4.48
C PRO A 93 6.98 5.29 -4.99
N VAL A 94 7.44 6.32 -5.71
CA VAL A 94 8.81 6.41 -6.21
C VAL A 94 9.50 7.52 -5.44
N LYS A 95 10.74 7.28 -4.99
CA LYS A 95 11.61 8.32 -4.44
C LYS A 95 11.88 9.32 -5.57
N THR A 96 11.12 10.39 -5.61
CA THR A 96 11.36 11.49 -6.53
C THR A 96 12.59 12.21 -6.03
N GLU A 97 13.76 11.90 -6.60
CA GLU A 97 14.79 12.94 -6.70
C GLU A 97 14.11 14.10 -7.44
N LYS A 98 13.96 15.24 -6.76
CA LYS A 98 13.36 16.44 -7.36
C LYS A 98 14.14 16.82 -8.63
N LYS A 99 13.74 16.29 -9.79
CA LYS A 99 13.67 17.09 -11.01
C LYS A 99 12.34 17.82 -10.96
N SER A 100 12.37 18.99 -10.34
CA SER A 100 11.49 20.09 -10.73
C SER A 100 11.51 20.19 -12.25
N LYS A 101 10.42 19.80 -12.90
CA LYS A 101 9.88 20.45 -14.11
C LYS A 101 8.38 20.14 -14.23
N THR A 102 7.63 21.09 -13.68
CA THR A 102 6.43 21.69 -14.28
C THR A 102 5.09 20.96 -14.17
N LYS A 103 4.36 21.43 -13.15
CA LYS A 103 2.91 21.50 -13.03
C LYS A 103 2.27 22.20 -14.25
N SER A 104 1.14 21.66 -14.71
CA SER A 104 -0.06 22.38 -15.18
C SER A 104 -0.09 23.09 -16.55
N LYS A 105 -1.12 22.70 -17.33
CA LYS A 105 -2.04 23.53 -18.14
C LYS A 105 -1.44 24.39 -19.26
N LYS A 106 -1.72 23.99 -20.51
CA LYS A 106 -2.80 24.61 -21.28
C LYS A 106 -3.39 23.59 -22.26
#